data_AF-A0A2V8Q2Y9-F1
#
_entry.id   AF-A0A2V8Q2Y9-F1
#
_cell.length_a   1.000
_cell.length_b   1.000
_cell.length_c   1.000
_cell.angle_alpha   90.00
_cell.angle_beta   90.00
_cell.angle_gamma   90.00
#
_symmetry.space_group_name_H-M   'P 1'
#
loop_
_entity.id
_entity.type
_entity.pdbx_description
1 polymer ?
#
loop_
_entity_poly.entity_id
_entity_poly.type
_entity_poly.pdbx_seq_one_letter_code
_entity_poly.pdbx_strand_id
1 'polypeptide(L)'
;QGLSLYQIDEQLLQQLAPDLILTQNLCQVCAPSGNEVSHVLKALPKAPEILWLTPRSIDEIFENIRDLGAATGKTGAATELIQQCQQRLDQLSALTSHQPHRPRVFCMEWLDPVYACGHWVPELVKIAGGIDELGSERGESVRVTWAQIVEWAPEVLIIMPCGFNLQHTMKQIWSTFSSPTILCATWTTSS
;
A
#
# COMPACT_ATOMS: atom_id res chain seq x y z
N GLN A 1 23.76 5.94 -8.53
CA GLN A 1 23.12 7.23 -8.22
C GLN A 1 21.70 7.12 -8.74
N GLY A 2 20.73 6.85 -7.86
CA GLY A 2 19.34 6.64 -8.26
C GLY A 2 18.70 8.00 -8.54
N LEU A 3 18.49 8.30 -9.83
CA LEU A 3 17.61 9.39 -10.21
C LEU A 3 16.20 9.03 -9.70
N SER A 4 15.51 9.99 -9.09
CA SER A 4 14.11 9.78 -8.73
C SER A 4 13.29 9.39 -9.95
N LEU A 5 12.33 8.49 -9.74
CA LEU A 5 11.40 8.08 -10.80
C LEU A 5 10.42 9.20 -11.18
N TYR A 6 10.34 10.25 -10.36
CA TYR A 6 9.41 11.35 -10.53
C TYR A 6 10.13 12.68 -10.65
N GLN A 7 9.57 13.55 -11.46
CA GLN A 7 10.00 14.93 -11.59
C GLN A 7 8.85 15.84 -11.19
N ILE A 8 9.13 16.84 -10.36
CA ILE A 8 8.17 17.89 -10.01
C ILE A 8 8.25 18.98 -11.08
N ASP A 9 7.11 19.36 -11.64
CA ASP A 9 7.02 20.52 -12.53
C ASP A 9 7.06 21.81 -11.70
N GLU A 10 8.27 22.34 -11.50
CA GLU A 10 8.51 23.53 -10.68
C GLU A 10 7.84 24.78 -11.26
N GLN A 11 7.80 24.91 -12.60
CA GLN A 11 7.19 26.06 -13.26
C GLN A 11 5.68 26.07 -13.02
N LEU A 12 5.03 24.90 -13.18
CA LEU A 12 3.61 24.76 -12.88
C LEU A 12 3.33 24.99 -11.38
N LEU A 13 4.15 24.46 -10.48
CA LEU A 13 3.95 24.65 -9.04
C LEU A 13 4.05 26.13 -8.64
N GLN A 14 5.00 26.88 -9.21
CA GLN A 14 5.12 28.32 -9.01
C GLN A 14 3.92 29.09 -9.56
N GLN A 15 3.40 28.70 -10.74
CA GLN A 15 2.23 29.33 -11.36
C GLN A 15 0.95 29.07 -10.55
N LEU A 16 0.78 27.85 -10.03
CA LEU A 16 -0.39 27.48 -9.22
C LEU A 16 -0.36 28.16 -7.84
N ALA A 17 0.82 28.45 -7.31
CA ALA A 17 1.03 29.07 -6.00
C ALA A 17 0.13 28.46 -4.90
N PRO A 18 0.20 27.13 -4.68
CA PRO A 18 -0.69 26.45 -3.76
C PRO A 18 -0.52 26.98 -2.33
N ASP A 19 -1.61 26.96 -1.58
CA ASP A 19 -1.64 27.21 -0.14
C ASP A 19 -1.54 25.92 0.69
N LEU A 20 -1.94 24.78 0.13
CA LEU A 20 -1.83 23.45 0.70
C LEU A 20 -1.27 22.45 -0.33
N ILE A 21 -0.30 21.63 0.08
CA ILE A 21 0.22 20.50 -0.69
C ILE A 21 -0.01 19.21 0.09
N LEU A 22 -0.69 18.25 -0.55
CA LEU A 22 -0.80 16.88 -0.05
C LEU A 22 0.31 16.06 -0.72
N THR A 23 1.09 15.35 0.08
CA THR A 23 2.12 14.45 -0.42
C THR A 23 2.24 13.22 0.47
N GLN A 24 3.00 12.22 0.04
CA GLN A 24 3.30 11.04 0.83
C GLN A 24 4.81 10.82 0.91
N ASN A 25 5.24 10.08 1.92
CA ASN A 25 6.60 9.53 2.03
C ASN A 25 6.57 8.04 2.35
N LEU A 26 5.51 7.35 1.90
CA LEU A 26 5.24 5.95 2.21
C LEU A 26 6.12 4.99 1.39
N CYS A 27 6.33 5.30 0.11
CA CYS A 27 7.18 4.51 -0.77
C CYS A 27 7.86 5.43 -1.77
N GLN A 28 9.20 5.35 -1.84
CA GLN A 28 10.04 6.16 -2.73
C GLN A 28 9.82 5.84 -4.23
N VAL A 29 9.07 4.77 -4.51
CA VAL A 29 8.71 4.32 -5.87
C VAL A 29 7.29 4.74 -6.25
N CYS A 30 6.44 5.12 -5.29
CA CYS A 30 5.02 5.41 -5.55
C CYS A 30 4.70 6.91 -5.63
N ALA A 31 5.61 7.77 -5.19
CA ALA A 31 5.48 9.23 -5.26
C ALA A 31 6.86 9.90 -5.22
N PRO A 32 6.94 11.20 -5.57
CA PRO A 32 8.14 12.00 -5.34
C PRO A 32 8.61 11.88 -3.89
N SER A 33 9.92 11.74 -3.72
CA SER A 33 10.53 11.58 -2.41
C SER A 33 10.42 12.87 -1.58
N GLY A 34 10.45 12.76 -0.26
CA GLY A 34 10.38 13.94 0.63
C GLY A 34 11.49 14.97 0.38
N ASN A 35 12.64 14.54 -0.13
CA ASN A 35 13.77 15.42 -0.46
C ASN A 35 13.49 16.32 -1.68
N GLU A 36 12.72 15.85 -2.65
CA GLU A 36 12.42 16.60 -3.87
C GLU A 36 11.40 17.70 -3.61
N VAL A 37 10.35 17.35 -2.85
CA VAL A 37 9.34 18.31 -2.40
C VAL A 37 10.02 19.42 -1.59
N SER A 38 10.92 19.07 -0.67
CA SER A 38 11.68 20.04 0.16
C SER A 38 12.51 21.05 -0.63
N HIS A 39 13.05 20.67 -1.78
CA HIS A 39 13.83 21.56 -2.64
C HIS A 39 12.93 22.55 -3.37
N VAL A 40 11.85 22.06 -3.98
CA VAL A 40 10.93 22.89 -4.78
C VAL A 40 10.16 23.89 -3.91
N LEU A 41 9.81 23.50 -2.68
CA LEU A 41 9.14 24.38 -1.72
C LEU A 41 9.92 25.67 -1.41
N LYS A 42 11.26 25.62 -1.41
CA LYS A 42 12.10 26.80 -1.18
C LYS A 42 12.03 27.82 -2.31
N ALA A 43 11.63 27.38 -3.51
CA ALA A 43 11.49 28.23 -4.69
C ALA A 43 10.10 28.88 -4.79
N LEU A 44 9.14 28.51 -3.94
CA LEU A 44 7.81 29.11 -3.96
C LEU A 44 7.82 30.49 -3.27
N PRO A 45 7.12 31.50 -3.85
CA PRO A 45 7.04 32.85 -3.26
C PRO A 45 6.43 32.87 -1.84
N LYS A 46 5.55 31.91 -1.56
CA LYS A 46 4.92 31.67 -0.25
C LYS A 46 5.05 30.19 0.06
N ALA A 47 5.44 29.87 1.30
CA ALA A 47 5.46 28.49 1.76
C ALA A 47 4.02 27.97 1.94
N PRO A 48 3.61 26.91 1.22
CA PRO A 48 2.34 26.23 1.48
C PRO A 48 2.41 25.46 2.79
N GLU A 49 1.24 25.19 3.38
CA GLU A 49 1.10 24.09 4.33
C GLU A 49 1.32 22.76 3.61
N ILE A 50 1.99 21.82 4.26
CA ILE A 50 2.28 20.50 3.66
C ILE A 50 1.73 19.43 4.58
N LEU A 51 0.82 18.62 4.04
CA LEU A 51 0.27 17.47 4.73
C LEU A 51 0.94 16.19 4.23
N TRP A 52 1.69 15.55 5.12
CA TRP A 52 2.42 14.30 4.84
C TRP A 52 1.54 13.10 5.17
N LEU A 53 1.01 12.46 4.13
CA LEU A 53 0.17 11.30 4.26
C LEU A 53 1.02 10.03 4.24
N THR A 54 1.28 9.47 5.41
CA THR A 54 2.19 8.31 5.59
C THR A 54 1.61 7.23 6.50
N PRO A 55 0.37 6.78 6.25
CA PRO A 55 -0.30 5.85 7.17
C PRO A 55 0.28 4.45 7.05
N ARG A 56 0.46 3.76 8.18
CA ARG A 56 0.90 2.36 8.25
C ARG A 56 -0.17 1.43 8.81
N SER A 57 -1.26 1.98 9.32
CA SER A 57 -2.44 1.23 9.75
C SER A 57 -3.72 1.90 9.27
N ILE A 58 -4.83 1.20 9.36
CA ILE A 58 -6.16 1.75 9.07
C ILE A 58 -6.45 2.94 10.00
N ASP A 59 -6.10 2.85 11.28
CA ASP A 59 -6.25 3.97 12.21
C ASP A 59 -5.46 5.20 11.74
N GLU A 60 -4.21 5.02 11.28
CA GLU A 60 -3.41 6.12 10.74
C GLU A 60 -4.04 6.68 9.44
N ILE A 61 -4.70 5.86 8.61
CA ILE A 61 -5.50 6.35 7.47
C ILE A 61 -6.63 7.27 7.96
N PHE A 62 -7.33 6.91 9.05
CA PHE A 62 -8.38 7.75 9.61
C PHE A 62 -7.85 9.05 10.21
N GLU A 63 -6.68 9.03 10.87
CA GLU A 63 -5.98 10.26 11.29
C GLU A 63 -5.66 11.14 10.08
N ASN A 64 -5.14 10.56 9.00
CA ASN A 64 -4.83 11.28 7.76
C ASN A 64 -6.08 11.95 7.14
N ILE A 65 -7.22 11.25 7.14
CA ILE A 65 -8.51 11.81 6.68
C ILE A 65 -8.96 12.96 7.59
N ARG A 66 -8.77 12.83 8.91
CA ARG A 66 -9.12 13.86 9.89
C ARG A 66 -8.26 15.12 9.69
N ASP A 67 -6.95 14.95 9.54
CA ASP A 67 -6.02 16.05 9.30
C ASP A 67 -6.33 16.77 7.99
N LEU A 68 -6.64 16.02 6.93
CA LEU A 68 -7.08 16.60 5.66
C LEU A 68 -8.39 17.37 5.81
N GLY A 69 -9.34 16.83 6.58
CA GLY A 69 -10.59 17.52 6.90
C GLY A 69 -10.36 18.82 7.66
N ALA A 70 -9.40 18.87 8.58
CA ALA A 70 -9.02 20.09 9.29
C ALA A 70 -8.38 21.11 8.35
N ALA A 71 -7.36 20.70 7.59
CA ALA A 71 -6.62 21.57 6.66
C ALA A 71 -7.50 22.18 5.56
N THR A 72 -8.57 21.48 5.15
CA THR A 72 -9.51 21.94 4.11
C THR A 72 -10.79 22.57 4.67
N GLY A 73 -10.95 22.66 6.00
CA GLY A 73 -12.20 23.13 6.62
C GLY A 73 -13.40 22.21 6.38
N LYS A 74 -13.17 20.93 6.07
CA LYS A 74 -14.17 19.88 5.78
C LYS A 74 -14.27 18.84 6.88
N THR A 75 -14.11 19.24 8.14
CA THR A 75 -14.13 18.35 9.32
C THR A 75 -15.39 17.49 9.42
N GLY A 76 -16.56 18.04 9.08
CA GLY A 76 -17.83 17.31 9.03
C GLY A 76 -17.82 16.17 8.01
N ALA A 77 -17.36 16.43 6.78
CA ALA A 77 -17.25 15.40 5.74
C ALA A 77 -16.20 14.33 6.08
N ALA A 78 -15.08 14.72 6.70
CA ALA A 78 -14.07 13.79 7.18
C ALA A 78 -14.63 12.87 8.27
N THR A 79 -15.38 13.40 9.23
CA THR A 79 -15.99 12.63 10.31
C THR A 79 -17.02 11.64 9.76
N GLU A 80 -17.87 12.09 8.84
CA GLU A 80 -18.85 11.22 8.18
C GLU A 80 -18.17 10.08 7.41
N LEU A 81 -17.12 10.38 6.64
CA LEU A 81 -16.36 9.37 5.90
C LEU A 81 -15.70 8.34 6.83
N ILE A 82 -15.03 8.80 7.90
CA ILE A 82 -14.40 7.91 8.89
C ILE A 82 -15.45 7.00 9.52
N GLN A 83 -16.61 7.55 9.91
CA GLN A 83 -17.70 6.77 10.51
C GLN A 83 -18.21 5.69 9.54
N GLN A 84 -18.45 6.05 8.27
CA GLN A 84 -18.90 5.09 7.25
C GLN A 84 -17.87 3.98 7.02
N CYS A 85 -16.58 4.32 6.95
CA CYS A 85 -15.51 3.34 6.81
C CYS A 85 -15.42 2.41 8.03
N GLN A 86 -15.43 2.96 9.25
CA GLN A 86 -15.39 2.17 10.48
C GLN A 86 -16.57 1.20 10.56
N GLN A 87 -17.78 1.68 10.29
CA GLN A 87 -18.98 0.82 10.28
C GLN A 87 -18.86 -0.35 9.30
N ARG A 88 -18.28 -0.13 8.11
CA ARG A 88 -18.06 -1.19 7.13
C ARG A 88 -17.02 -2.21 7.62
N LEU A 89 -15.94 -1.76 8.24
CA LEU A 89 -14.91 -2.64 8.81
C LEU A 89 -15.45 -3.44 10.00
N ASP A 90 -16.24 -2.82 10.87
CA ASP A 90 -16.87 -3.48 12.02
C ASP A 90 -17.86 -4.56 11.55
N GLN A 91 -18.66 -4.26 10.53
CA GLN A 91 -19.57 -5.24 9.92
C GLN A 91 -18.79 -6.43 9.34
N LEU A 92 -17.71 -6.19 8.61
CA LEU A 92 -16.87 -7.26 8.06
C LEU A 92 -16.24 -8.10 9.16
N SER A 93 -15.64 -7.45 10.16
CA SER A 93 -15.02 -8.11 11.31
C SER A 93 -16.03 -8.98 12.07
N ALA A 94 -17.26 -8.49 12.28
CA ALA A 94 -18.33 -9.28 12.90
C ALA A 94 -18.68 -10.52 12.07
N LEU A 95 -18.84 -10.37 10.75
CA LEU A 95 -19.15 -11.48 9.83
C LEU A 95 -18.05 -12.54 9.77
N THR A 96 -16.78 -12.14 9.90
CA THR A 96 -15.63 -13.04 9.78
C THR A 96 -15.20 -13.63 11.14
N SER A 97 -15.56 -12.99 12.25
CA SER A 97 -15.19 -13.42 13.61
C SER A 97 -15.67 -14.84 13.98
N HIS A 98 -16.79 -15.26 13.39
CA HIS A 98 -17.40 -16.57 13.63
C HIS A 98 -16.92 -17.67 12.69
N GLN A 99 -16.04 -17.35 11.74
CA GLN A 99 -15.54 -18.35 10.80
C GLN A 99 -14.57 -19.31 11.50
N PRO A 100 -14.81 -20.63 11.42
CA PRO A 100 -13.97 -21.61 12.10
C PRO A 100 -12.59 -21.75 11.44
N HIS A 101 -12.50 -21.41 10.14
CA HIS A 101 -11.27 -21.47 9.37
C HIS A 101 -10.81 -20.05 9.01
N ARG A 102 -9.50 -19.81 9.13
CA ARG A 102 -8.86 -18.56 8.72
C ARG A 102 -7.88 -18.88 7.59
N PRO A 103 -8.20 -18.56 6.32
CA PRO A 103 -7.33 -18.91 5.22
C PRO A 103 -5.99 -18.20 5.32
N ARG A 104 -4.91 -18.91 4.98
CA ARG A 104 -3.60 -18.29 4.76
C ARG A 104 -3.62 -17.50 3.46
N VAL A 105 -3.51 -16.18 3.55
CA VAL A 105 -3.57 -15.26 2.41
C VAL A 105 -2.21 -14.60 2.22
N PHE A 106 -1.62 -14.76 1.04
CA PHE A 106 -0.40 -14.04 0.67
C PHE A 106 -0.75 -12.87 -0.25
N CYS A 107 -0.52 -11.65 0.24
CA CYS A 107 -0.67 -10.43 -0.55
C CYS A 107 0.67 -10.03 -1.18
N MET A 108 0.71 -10.02 -2.50
CA MET A 108 1.89 -9.77 -3.31
C MET A 108 1.81 -8.39 -3.97
N GLU A 109 2.65 -7.46 -3.52
CA GLU A 109 2.73 -6.10 -4.07
C GLU A 109 3.76 -5.95 -5.20
N TRP A 110 4.62 -6.95 -5.39
CA TRP A 110 5.54 -7.01 -6.52
C TRP A 110 5.91 -8.44 -6.85
N LEU A 111 6.02 -8.77 -8.13
CA LEU A 111 6.18 -10.16 -8.60
C LEU A 111 7.65 -10.56 -8.80
N ASP A 112 8.52 -9.63 -9.20
CA ASP A 112 9.94 -9.93 -9.44
C ASP A 112 10.86 -8.72 -9.14
N PRO A 113 11.68 -8.80 -8.08
CA PRO A 113 11.67 -9.86 -7.06
C PRO A 113 10.37 -9.83 -6.22
N VAL A 114 10.00 -10.93 -5.59
CA VAL A 114 8.72 -11.00 -4.84
C VAL A 114 8.77 -10.14 -3.58
N TYR A 115 7.75 -9.29 -3.41
CA TYR A 115 7.51 -8.53 -2.18
C TYR A 115 6.15 -8.89 -1.58
N ALA A 116 6.17 -9.15 -0.27
CA ALA A 116 5.00 -9.28 0.57
C ALA A 116 4.54 -7.90 1.03
N CYS A 117 3.23 -7.68 1.09
CA CYS A 117 2.67 -6.40 1.50
C CYS A 117 3.00 -6.05 2.96
N GLY A 118 3.28 -4.77 3.22
CA GLY A 118 3.35 -4.20 4.56
C GLY A 118 2.14 -3.32 4.91
N HIS A 119 2.36 -2.38 5.82
CA HIS A 119 1.45 -1.31 6.20
C HIS A 119 0.12 -1.88 6.73
N TRP A 120 -1.00 -1.34 6.25
CA TRP A 120 -2.35 -1.72 6.67
C TRP A 120 -2.87 -2.97 5.94
N VAL A 121 -2.11 -3.56 5.00
CA VAL A 121 -2.60 -4.69 4.20
C VAL A 121 -2.76 -5.96 5.05
N PRO A 122 -1.80 -6.37 5.92
CA PRO A 122 -2.01 -7.50 6.82
C PRO A 122 -3.17 -7.28 7.79
N GLU A 123 -3.36 -6.04 8.25
CA GLU A 123 -4.52 -5.65 9.08
C GLU A 123 -5.85 -5.87 8.33
N LEU A 124 -5.92 -5.50 7.04
CA LEU A 124 -7.09 -5.77 6.19
C LEU A 124 -7.33 -7.27 5.99
N VAL A 125 -6.28 -8.07 5.78
CA VAL A 125 -6.40 -9.54 5.67
C VAL A 125 -7.02 -10.11 6.94
N LYS A 126 -6.54 -9.67 8.10
CA LYS A 126 -7.05 -10.10 9.42
C LYS A 126 -8.53 -9.72 9.62
N ILE A 127 -8.92 -8.50 9.27
CA ILE A 127 -10.33 -8.04 9.32
C ILE A 127 -11.21 -8.88 8.38
N ALA A 128 -10.69 -9.23 7.20
CA ALA A 128 -11.36 -10.11 6.25
C ALA A 128 -11.41 -11.59 6.69
N GLY A 129 -10.83 -11.93 7.84
CA GLY A 129 -10.85 -13.29 8.40
C GLY A 129 -9.67 -14.17 8.00
N GLY A 130 -8.74 -13.67 7.21
CA GLY A 130 -7.52 -14.38 6.82
C GLY A 130 -6.38 -14.22 7.83
N ILE A 131 -5.26 -14.84 7.50
CA ILE A 131 -3.96 -14.70 8.18
C ILE A 131 -2.90 -14.44 7.11
N ASP A 132 -2.05 -13.44 7.32
CA ASP A 132 -0.86 -13.16 6.51
C ASP A 132 0.36 -13.07 7.44
N GLU A 133 1.20 -14.09 7.45
CA GLU A 133 2.42 -14.15 8.29
C GLU A 133 3.69 -13.77 7.53
N LEU A 134 3.60 -13.64 6.21
CA LEU A 134 4.72 -13.22 5.38
C LEU A 134 4.73 -11.70 5.17
N GLY A 135 3.57 -11.05 5.28
CA GLY A 135 3.42 -9.61 5.32
C GLY A 135 3.91 -8.96 6.61
N SER A 136 4.04 -7.64 6.59
CA SER A 136 4.62 -6.83 7.67
C SER A 136 3.57 -5.86 8.22
N GLU A 137 2.78 -6.28 9.21
CA GLU A 137 1.72 -5.44 9.79
C GLU A 137 2.32 -4.15 10.36
N ARG A 138 1.85 -2.99 9.89
CA ARG A 138 2.36 -1.65 10.22
C ARG A 138 3.80 -1.36 9.80
N GLY A 139 4.50 -2.33 9.22
CA GLY A 139 5.87 -2.16 8.74
C GLY A 139 5.94 -1.91 7.24
N GLU A 140 7.15 -1.69 6.73
CA GLU A 140 7.38 -1.60 5.30
C GLU A 140 7.14 -2.96 4.63
N SER A 141 6.89 -2.93 3.34
CA SER A 141 6.82 -4.14 2.54
C SER A 141 8.18 -4.83 2.45
N VAL A 142 8.16 -6.16 2.49
CA VAL A 142 9.36 -6.98 2.68
C VAL A 142 9.58 -7.90 1.49
N ARG A 143 10.85 -8.00 1.07
CA ARG A 143 11.23 -8.97 0.05
C ARG A 143 11.18 -10.37 0.64
N VAL A 144 10.49 -11.29 -0.04
CA VAL A 144 10.40 -12.71 0.34
C VAL A 144 10.87 -13.59 -0.82
N THR A 145 11.21 -14.83 -0.50
CA THR A 145 11.60 -15.83 -1.49
C THR A 145 10.43 -16.75 -1.84
N TRP A 146 10.43 -17.31 -3.05
CA TRP A 146 9.46 -18.34 -3.43
C TRP A 146 9.50 -19.57 -2.53
N ALA A 147 10.65 -19.93 -1.98
CA ALA A 147 10.78 -21.01 -1.02
C ALA A 147 9.97 -20.74 0.26
N GLN A 148 10.07 -19.53 0.83
CA GLN A 148 9.27 -19.13 1.98
C GLN A 148 7.76 -19.14 1.68
N ILE A 149 7.36 -18.70 0.49
CA ILE A 149 5.95 -18.71 0.06
C ILE A 149 5.43 -20.15 -0.03
N VAL A 150 6.18 -21.05 -0.67
CA VAL A 150 5.81 -22.46 -0.80
C VAL A 150 5.76 -23.16 0.56
N GLU A 151 6.74 -22.93 1.42
CA GLU A 151 6.79 -23.48 2.77
C GLU A 151 5.60 -23.04 3.62
N TRP A 152 5.24 -21.75 3.52
CA TRP A 152 4.08 -21.21 4.21
C TRP A 152 2.74 -21.71 3.64
N ALA A 153 2.74 -22.15 2.37
CA ALA A 153 1.63 -22.76 1.66
C ALA A 153 0.32 -21.94 1.70
N PRO A 154 0.29 -20.72 1.14
CA PRO A 154 -0.91 -19.89 1.09
C PRO A 154 -2.06 -20.61 0.40
N GLU A 155 -3.27 -20.47 0.95
CA GLU A 155 -4.50 -20.96 0.34
C GLU A 155 -5.04 -19.96 -0.68
N VAL A 156 -4.74 -18.68 -0.48
CA VAL A 156 -5.14 -17.58 -1.36
C VAL A 156 -3.92 -16.73 -1.71
N LEU A 157 -3.75 -16.46 -3.00
CA LEU A 157 -2.77 -15.50 -3.51
C LEU A 157 -3.52 -14.26 -4.00
N ILE A 158 -3.20 -13.09 -3.45
CA ILE A 158 -3.69 -11.79 -3.91
C ILE A 158 -2.54 -11.07 -4.61
N ILE A 159 -2.70 -10.77 -5.89
CA ILE A 159 -1.68 -10.09 -6.70
C ILE A 159 -2.13 -8.65 -6.92
N MET A 160 -1.44 -7.72 -6.27
CA MET A 160 -1.86 -6.32 -6.15
C MET A 160 -0.70 -5.33 -6.33
N PRO A 161 0.02 -5.37 -7.46
CA PRO A 161 1.15 -4.48 -7.66
C PRO A 161 0.73 -3.01 -7.75
N CYS A 162 1.36 -2.18 -6.92
CA CYS A 162 1.05 -0.76 -6.81
C CYS A 162 1.59 0.08 -7.99
N GLY A 163 2.60 -0.42 -8.70
CA GLY A 163 3.27 0.29 -9.80
C GLY A 163 2.84 -0.12 -11.22
N PHE A 164 1.91 -1.06 -11.37
CA PHE A 164 1.50 -1.58 -12.69
C PHE A 164 0.00 -1.48 -12.92
N ASN A 165 -0.36 -1.20 -14.17
CA ASN A 165 -1.73 -1.37 -14.64
C ASN A 165 -2.05 -2.87 -14.82
N LEU A 166 -3.34 -3.19 -14.93
CA LEU A 166 -3.81 -4.57 -15.06
C LEU A 166 -3.12 -5.34 -16.20
N GLN A 167 -2.92 -4.71 -17.36
CA GLN A 167 -2.29 -5.38 -18.51
C GLN A 167 -0.84 -5.77 -18.22
N HIS A 168 -0.07 -4.89 -17.58
CA HIS A 168 1.31 -5.17 -17.17
C HIS A 168 1.36 -6.25 -16.09
N THR A 169 0.48 -6.17 -15.10
CA THR A 169 0.33 -7.19 -14.05
C THR A 169 0.08 -8.56 -14.66
N MET A 170 -0.87 -8.67 -15.59
CA MET A 170 -1.19 -9.93 -16.25
C MET A 170 0.01 -10.50 -17.03
N LYS A 171 0.76 -9.66 -17.75
CA LYS A 171 1.98 -10.12 -18.46
C LYS A 171 3.02 -10.67 -17.49
N GLN A 172 3.23 -10.01 -16.35
CA GLN A 172 4.18 -10.49 -15.34
C GLN A 172 3.70 -11.80 -14.71
N ILE A 173 2.42 -11.92 -14.37
CA ILE A 173 1.84 -13.18 -13.87
C ILE A 173 2.18 -14.32 -14.83
N TRP A 174 1.93 -14.15 -16.13
CA TRP A 174 2.25 -15.18 -17.12
C TRP A 174 3.74 -15.51 -17.16
N SER A 175 4.62 -14.51 -17.13
CA SER A 175 6.08 -14.74 -17.13
C SER A 175 6.55 -15.46 -15.86
N THR A 176 6.05 -15.04 -14.70
CA THR A 176 6.47 -15.52 -13.39
C THR A 176 5.96 -16.95 -13.16
N PHE A 177 4.66 -17.20 -13.30
CA PHE A 177 4.10 -18.53 -13.05
C PHE A 177 4.40 -19.57 -14.13
N SER A 178 4.86 -19.15 -15.32
CA SER A 178 5.38 -20.07 -16.34
C SER A 178 6.86 -20.42 -16.14
N SER A 179 7.53 -19.83 -15.13
CA SER A 179 8.94 -20.09 -14.87
C SER A 179 9.15 -21.50 -14.29
N PRO A 180 10.11 -22.29 -14.81
CA PRO A 180 10.42 -23.63 -14.30
C PRO A 180 10.75 -23.66 -12.81
N THR A 181 11.34 -22.59 -12.27
CA THR A 181 11.75 -22.49 -10.87
C THR A 181 10.55 -22.48 -9.92
N ILE A 182 9.46 -21.81 -10.31
CA ILE A 182 8.24 -21.70 -9.49
C ILE A 182 7.39 -22.96 -9.66
N LEU A 183 7.33 -23.50 -10.88
CA LEU A 183 6.71 -24.80 -11.13
C LEU A 183 7.40 -25.88 -10.28
N CYS A 184 8.72 -26.03 -10.33
CA CYS A 184 9.41 -27.02 -9.49
C CYS A 184 9.17 -26.83 -7.99
N ALA A 185 9.05 -25.59 -7.50
CA ALA A 185 8.79 -25.34 -6.08
C ALA A 185 7.35 -25.71 -5.65
N THR A 186 6.37 -25.62 -6.56
CA THR A 186 4.95 -25.95 -6.27
C THR A 186 4.63 -27.44 -6.35
N TRP A 187 5.42 -28.23 -7.09
CA TRP A 187 5.18 -29.67 -7.30
C TRP A 187 5.98 -30.60 -6.36
N THR A 188 6.97 -30.10 -5.61
CA THR A 188 7.83 -30.95 -4.75
C THR A 188 7.29 -31.20 -3.34
N THR A 189 6.21 -30.54 -2.92
CA THR A 189 5.61 -30.70 -1.58
C THR A 189 4.44 -31.69 -1.53
N SER A 190 4.13 -32.35 -2.65
CA SER A 190 3.15 -33.44 -2.72
C SER A 190 3.88 -34.79 -2.77
N SER A 191 4.37 -35.29 -1.65
CA SER A 191 4.89 -36.65 -1.48
C SER A 191 4.64 -37.14 -0.06
#